data_AF-A0A517YB39-F1
#
_entry.id   AF-A0A517YB39-F1
#
_cell.length_a   1.000
_cell.length_b   1.000
_cell.length_c   1.000
_cell.angle_alpha   90.00
_cell.angle_beta   90.00
_cell.angle_gamma   90.00
#
_symmetry.space_group_name_H-M   'P 1'
#
loop_
_entity.id
_entity.type
_entity.pdbx_description
1 polymer ?
#
loop_
_entity_poly.entity_id
_entity_poly.type
_entity_poly.pdbx_seq_one_letter_code
_entity_poly.pdbx_strand_id
1 'polypeptide(L)'
;MSRFTTARSARKPAARKVAPPKTTRRYGVEALEARELMAGNVNVTLSSGNLTVTGDAQGNGVQIRQISSNQFAVVGLKQAGANTSINGAGFKVFSGVTGNVTFNMNGGNDQVHISDGQGFFASQPGLPTSFQPVKFAKNVTVNLGDGADTYAADDMTVGGKLKVDGGSGTGIDIVRLDGVTVNAVGSSGQALEIDTNGGNDQVLIDFAEFKGLVDIDTGSENDLVHLFFAEIENNSDLIIRTQAGDDKVELFDLLIADDLLVDAGGGNDTVIAVEVEALDEIDINLGLGNDLLQIFELIAADVELNGGGGTDKLEDAGGNSPLDISSIETILDVSE
;
A
#
# COMPACT_ATOMS: atom_id res chain seq x y z
N MET A 1 -35.92 -53.87 -75.22
CA MET A 1 -35.40 -55.24 -75.37
C MET A 1 -35.66 -56.01 -74.08
N SER A 2 -36.16 -57.23 -74.21
CA SER A 2 -36.81 -58.02 -73.16
C SER A 2 -35.84 -58.82 -72.28
N ARG A 3 -36.09 -58.76 -70.96
CA ARG A 3 -36.04 -59.80 -69.90
C ARG A 3 -35.07 -60.99 -70.05
N PHE A 4 -34.36 -61.32 -68.97
CA PHE A 4 -34.64 -62.43 -68.02
C PHE A 4 -33.36 -62.82 -67.27
N THR A 5 -33.39 -62.86 -65.94
CA THR A 5 -32.49 -63.74 -65.15
C THR A 5 -33.15 -64.14 -63.83
N THR A 6 -32.78 -65.33 -63.40
CA THR A 6 -33.53 -66.38 -62.71
C THR A 6 -33.56 -66.25 -61.18
N ALA A 7 -34.62 -66.82 -60.59
CA ALA A 7 -34.82 -66.96 -59.14
C ALA A 7 -33.91 -68.01 -58.49
N ARG A 8 -33.55 -67.80 -57.22
CA ARG A 8 -33.07 -68.85 -56.30
C ARG A 8 -33.79 -68.75 -54.96
N SER A 9 -34.17 -69.93 -54.47
CA SER A 9 -35.03 -70.22 -53.33
C SER A 9 -34.32 -70.04 -51.97
N ALA A 10 -35.14 -69.70 -50.97
CA ALA A 10 -34.79 -69.23 -49.64
C ALA A 10 -34.41 -70.35 -48.65
N ARG A 11 -33.53 -70.02 -47.69
CA ARG A 11 -33.38 -70.72 -46.40
C ARG A 11 -33.79 -69.78 -45.27
N LYS A 12 -34.70 -70.25 -44.42
CA LYS A 12 -35.36 -69.52 -43.32
C LYS A 12 -34.43 -69.48 -42.09
N PRO A 13 -34.05 -68.31 -41.55
CA PRO A 13 -33.20 -68.22 -40.36
C PRO A 13 -34.00 -68.32 -39.05
N ALA A 14 -33.39 -68.95 -38.04
CA ALA A 14 -33.96 -69.17 -36.72
C ALA A 14 -34.05 -67.87 -35.89
N ALA A 15 -35.11 -67.74 -35.09
CA ALA A 15 -35.43 -66.55 -34.31
C ALA A 15 -34.49 -66.35 -33.11
N ARG A 16 -33.85 -65.18 -33.05
CA ARG A 16 -32.95 -64.74 -31.96
C ARG A 16 -33.78 -64.08 -30.85
N LYS A 17 -33.72 -64.61 -29.63
CA LYS A 17 -34.32 -64.00 -28.43
C LYS A 17 -33.67 -62.65 -28.15
N VAL A 18 -34.47 -61.59 -28.03
CA VAL A 18 -34.05 -60.22 -27.75
C VAL A 18 -33.96 -60.01 -26.24
N ALA A 19 -32.79 -59.57 -25.75
CA ALA A 19 -32.60 -59.20 -24.34
C ALA A 19 -33.21 -57.81 -24.06
N PRO A 20 -33.74 -57.56 -22.84
CA PRO A 20 -34.36 -56.28 -22.50
C PRO A 20 -33.32 -55.13 -22.47
N PRO A 21 -33.74 -53.89 -22.79
CA PRO A 21 -32.84 -52.75 -22.85
C PRO A 21 -32.32 -52.36 -21.46
N LYS A 22 -30.99 -52.23 -21.32
CA LYS A 22 -30.36 -51.64 -20.13
C LYS A 22 -30.65 -50.14 -20.09
N THR A 23 -31.40 -49.70 -19.08
CA THR A 23 -31.53 -48.28 -18.74
C THR A 23 -30.23 -47.78 -18.13
N THR A 24 -29.47 -46.96 -18.86
CA THR A 24 -28.32 -46.24 -18.33
C THR A 24 -28.83 -45.04 -17.52
N ARG A 25 -28.65 -45.07 -16.19
CA ARG A 25 -28.85 -43.88 -15.35
C ARG A 25 -27.81 -42.85 -15.76
N ARG A 26 -28.25 -41.73 -16.34
CA ARG A 26 -27.40 -40.56 -16.56
C ARG A 26 -27.27 -39.83 -15.24
N TYR A 27 -26.07 -39.82 -14.66
CA TYR A 27 -25.73 -38.87 -13.62
C TYR A 27 -25.48 -37.54 -14.33
N GLY A 28 -26.41 -36.60 -14.20
CA GLY A 28 -26.15 -35.21 -14.53
C GLY A 28 -25.33 -34.63 -13.40
N VAL A 29 -24.07 -34.33 -13.65
CA VAL A 29 -23.34 -33.38 -12.81
C VAL A 29 -23.82 -32.02 -13.30
N GLU A 30 -24.55 -31.28 -12.47
CA GLU A 30 -24.79 -29.87 -12.75
C GLU A 30 -23.42 -29.20 -12.87
N ALA A 31 -23.19 -28.51 -13.98
CA ALA A 31 -22.03 -27.65 -14.06
C ALA A 31 -22.18 -26.61 -12.95
N LEU A 32 -21.20 -26.54 -12.04
CA LEU A 32 -21.10 -25.43 -11.09
C LEU A 32 -21.29 -24.14 -11.88
N GLU A 33 -22.31 -23.35 -11.52
CA GLU A 33 -22.44 -22.01 -12.05
C GLU A 33 -21.10 -21.32 -11.87
N ALA A 34 -20.60 -20.68 -12.93
CA ALA A 34 -19.41 -19.87 -12.80
C ALA A 34 -19.72 -18.86 -11.69
N ARG A 35 -18.97 -18.90 -10.59
CA ARG A 35 -19.03 -17.84 -9.59
C ARG A 35 -18.59 -16.58 -10.34
N GLU A 36 -19.54 -15.78 -10.78
CA GLU A 36 -19.26 -14.39 -11.09
C GLU A 36 -18.87 -13.78 -9.75
N LEU A 37 -17.57 -13.74 -9.49
CA LEU A 37 -17.02 -12.96 -8.39
C LEU A 37 -17.54 -11.55 -8.62
N MET A 38 -18.35 -11.07 -7.68
CA MET A 38 -18.87 -9.72 -7.78
C MET A 38 -17.67 -8.78 -7.79
N ALA A 39 -17.62 -7.91 -8.79
CA ALA A 39 -16.69 -6.81 -8.76
C ALA A 39 -17.08 -5.87 -7.62
N GLY A 40 -16.07 -5.32 -6.95
CA GLY A 40 -16.25 -4.19 -6.06
C GLY A 40 -16.95 -3.01 -6.73
N ASN A 41 -17.65 -2.20 -5.95
CA ASN A 41 -18.26 -0.96 -6.43
C ASN A 41 -17.87 0.23 -5.56
N VAL A 42 -17.44 1.29 -6.23
CA VAL A 42 -16.99 2.53 -5.63
C VAL A 42 -17.93 3.66 -6.04
N ASN A 43 -18.45 4.35 -5.04
CA ASN A 43 -19.21 5.58 -5.21
C ASN A 43 -18.27 6.79 -5.12
N VAL A 44 -18.28 7.65 -6.13
CA VAL A 44 -17.44 8.86 -6.18
C VAL A 44 -18.31 10.09 -6.28
N THR A 45 -18.13 11.04 -5.36
CA THR A 45 -18.89 12.28 -5.32
C THR A 45 -17.94 13.48 -5.36
N LEU A 46 -18.39 14.58 -5.98
CA LEU A 46 -17.71 15.86 -5.96
C LEU A 46 -18.68 16.92 -5.43
N SER A 47 -18.36 17.49 -4.27
CA SER A 47 -19.21 18.48 -3.60
C SER A 47 -18.38 19.62 -3.05
N SER A 48 -18.70 20.85 -3.45
CA SER A 48 -17.97 22.06 -3.04
C SER A 48 -16.46 21.97 -3.25
N GLY A 49 -16.04 21.30 -4.33
CA GLY A 49 -14.63 21.09 -4.67
C GLY A 49 -13.97 19.89 -4.00
N ASN A 50 -14.61 19.24 -3.03
CA ASN A 50 -14.08 18.05 -2.36
C ASN A 50 -14.47 16.79 -3.13
N LEU A 51 -13.49 15.95 -3.45
CA LEU A 51 -13.70 14.65 -4.09
C LEU A 51 -13.71 13.56 -3.01
N THR A 52 -14.78 12.79 -2.94
CA THR A 52 -14.89 11.67 -2.00
C THR A 52 -15.13 10.38 -2.77
N VAL A 53 -14.23 9.41 -2.58
CA VAL A 53 -14.25 8.06 -3.11
C VAL A 53 -14.65 7.13 -1.97
N THR A 54 -15.70 6.34 -2.14
CA THR A 54 -16.21 5.44 -1.09
C THR A 54 -16.41 4.05 -1.66
N GLY A 55 -15.65 3.08 -1.14
CA GLY A 55 -15.75 1.67 -1.50
C GLY A 55 -16.97 0.97 -0.90
N ASP A 56 -17.18 -0.29 -1.27
CA ASP A 56 -18.14 -1.18 -0.63
C ASP A 56 -17.43 -2.09 0.39
N ALA A 57 -18.03 -3.23 0.76
CA ALA A 57 -17.43 -4.18 1.70
C ALA A 57 -16.67 -5.32 0.99
N GLN A 58 -16.36 -5.13 -0.30
CA GLN A 58 -15.59 -6.07 -1.11
C GLN A 58 -14.29 -5.39 -1.51
N GLY A 59 -13.27 -6.19 -1.86
CA GLY A 59 -12.04 -5.61 -2.39
C GLY A 59 -12.28 -4.75 -3.63
N ASN A 60 -11.83 -3.50 -3.57
CA ASN A 60 -11.96 -2.47 -4.58
C ASN A 60 -10.57 -2.07 -5.08
N GLY A 61 -10.42 -1.95 -6.39
CA GLY A 61 -9.23 -1.37 -7.02
C GLY A 61 -9.57 -0.05 -7.68
N VAL A 62 -8.88 1.02 -7.32
CA VAL A 62 -9.11 2.38 -7.84
C VAL A 62 -7.78 3.02 -8.22
N GLN A 63 -7.75 3.68 -9.38
CA GLN A 63 -6.67 4.57 -9.76
C GLN A 63 -7.17 6.00 -9.94
N ILE A 64 -6.45 6.99 -9.41
CA ILE A 64 -6.64 8.40 -9.72
C ILE A 64 -5.53 8.90 -10.62
N ARG A 65 -5.92 9.62 -11.67
CA ARG A 65 -5.01 10.26 -12.61
C ARG A 65 -5.43 11.69 -12.88
N GLN A 66 -4.48 12.60 -13.01
CA GLN A 66 -4.78 13.97 -13.38
C GLN A 66 -4.73 14.17 -14.90
N ILE A 67 -5.82 14.68 -15.47
CA ILE A 67 -5.94 14.96 -16.91
C ILE A 67 -5.54 16.41 -17.20
N SER A 68 -6.01 17.33 -16.36
CA SER A 68 -5.68 18.76 -16.43
C SER A 68 -5.83 19.40 -15.04
N SER A 69 -5.54 20.69 -14.91
CA SER A 69 -5.65 21.38 -13.61
C SER A 69 -7.04 21.19 -13.00
N ASN A 70 -7.09 20.66 -11.77
CA ASN A 70 -8.32 20.36 -11.02
C ASN A 70 -9.30 19.39 -11.73
N GLN A 71 -8.80 18.60 -12.68
CA GLN A 71 -9.59 17.60 -13.40
C GLN A 71 -8.92 16.22 -13.34
N PHE A 72 -9.65 15.25 -12.80
CA PHE A 72 -9.13 13.92 -12.50
C PHE A 72 -10.01 12.83 -13.11
N ALA A 73 -9.38 11.78 -13.62
CA ALA A 73 -10.04 10.52 -13.90
C ALA A 73 -9.93 9.62 -12.67
N VAL A 74 -11.06 9.06 -12.25
CA VAL A 74 -11.11 7.94 -11.29
C VAL A 74 -11.47 6.69 -12.08
N VAL A 75 -10.58 5.71 -12.03
CA VAL A 75 -10.55 4.53 -12.89
C VAL A 75 -10.72 3.29 -12.02
N GLY A 76 -11.64 2.41 -12.39
CA GLY A 76 -11.84 1.14 -11.71
C GLY A 76 -10.85 0.09 -12.21
N LEU A 77 -10.07 -0.45 -11.28
CA LEU A 77 -9.07 -1.49 -11.54
C LEU A 77 -9.63 -2.88 -11.28
N LYS A 78 -8.94 -3.88 -11.83
CA LYS A 78 -9.29 -5.28 -11.62
C LYS A 78 -8.94 -5.70 -10.20
N GLN A 79 -9.95 -6.10 -9.42
CA GLN A 79 -9.80 -6.65 -8.08
C GLN A 79 -10.70 -7.88 -7.94
N ALA A 80 -10.23 -8.91 -7.23
CA ALA A 80 -10.96 -10.17 -7.03
C ALA A 80 -11.53 -10.83 -8.33
N GLY A 81 -10.87 -10.63 -9.48
CA GLY A 81 -11.22 -11.25 -10.75
C GLY A 81 -12.04 -10.40 -11.72
N ALA A 82 -12.55 -9.23 -11.31
CA ALA A 82 -13.33 -8.33 -12.15
C ALA A 82 -12.96 -6.85 -11.94
N ASN A 83 -13.31 -5.96 -12.86
CA ASN A 83 -13.04 -4.53 -12.69
C ASN A 83 -14.02 -3.90 -11.72
N THR A 84 -13.48 -3.21 -10.72
CA THR A 84 -14.22 -2.33 -9.83
C THR A 84 -15.01 -1.32 -10.66
N SER A 85 -16.28 -1.10 -10.30
CA SER A 85 -17.10 -0.10 -11.00
C SER A 85 -17.06 1.24 -10.27
N ILE A 86 -16.91 2.33 -11.02
CA ILE A 86 -16.90 3.72 -10.56
C ILE A 86 -18.25 4.35 -10.90
N ASN A 87 -19.14 4.48 -9.91
CA ASN A 87 -20.51 4.95 -10.10
C ASN A 87 -21.23 4.23 -11.27
N GLY A 88 -21.08 2.90 -11.34
CA GLY A 88 -21.66 2.04 -12.39
C GLY A 88 -20.96 2.07 -13.76
N ALA A 89 -19.79 2.71 -13.87
CA ALA A 89 -18.98 2.75 -15.10
C ALA A 89 -17.55 2.23 -14.84
N GLY A 90 -16.78 1.97 -15.90
CA GLY A 90 -15.37 1.56 -15.73
C GLY A 90 -14.44 2.68 -15.24
N PHE A 91 -14.80 3.94 -15.52
CA PHE A 91 -14.12 5.14 -15.03
C PHE A 91 -15.08 6.33 -15.09
N LYS A 92 -14.77 7.42 -14.38
CA LYS A 92 -15.42 8.73 -14.53
C LYS A 92 -14.42 9.87 -14.40
N VAL A 93 -14.71 10.98 -15.06
CA VAL A 93 -13.92 12.23 -14.99
C VAL A 93 -14.64 13.24 -14.12
N PHE A 94 -13.92 13.86 -13.20
CA PHE A 94 -14.39 14.87 -12.28
C PHE A 94 -13.62 16.16 -12.51
N SER A 95 -14.33 17.25 -12.78
CA SER A 95 -13.76 18.59 -12.97
C SER A 95 -14.12 19.49 -11.81
N GLY A 96 -13.18 20.34 -11.36
CA GLY A 96 -13.39 21.26 -10.25
C GLY A 96 -13.03 20.67 -8.89
N VAL A 97 -12.10 19.71 -8.86
CA VAL A 97 -11.53 19.19 -7.60
C VAL A 97 -10.52 20.22 -7.08
N THR A 98 -10.97 21.08 -6.18
CA THR A 98 -10.19 22.20 -5.62
C THR A 98 -10.07 22.13 -4.09
N GLY A 99 -10.82 21.23 -3.47
CA GLY A 99 -10.84 20.97 -2.03
C GLY A 99 -10.07 19.71 -1.67
N ASN A 100 -10.49 19.07 -0.58
CA ASN A 100 -9.88 17.85 -0.08
C ASN A 100 -10.22 16.66 -0.98
N VAL A 101 -9.34 15.66 -0.97
CA VAL A 101 -9.60 14.34 -1.57
C VAL A 101 -9.64 13.30 -0.46
N THR A 102 -10.71 12.52 -0.41
CA THR A 102 -10.91 11.51 0.63
C THR A 102 -11.24 10.17 0.00
N PHE A 103 -10.55 9.13 0.44
CA PHE A 103 -10.83 7.74 0.12
C PHE A 103 -11.31 7.04 1.40
N ASN A 104 -12.47 6.40 1.33
CA ASN A 104 -13.02 5.56 2.39
C ASN A 104 -13.30 4.19 1.78
N MET A 105 -12.36 3.26 1.86
CA MET A 105 -12.47 1.99 1.15
C MET A 105 -13.30 0.96 1.91
N ASN A 106 -13.49 1.19 3.21
CA ASN A 106 -14.39 0.48 4.13
C ASN A 106 -13.93 -0.93 4.45
N GLY A 107 -14.08 -1.90 3.55
CA GLY A 107 -13.54 -3.21 3.85
C GLY A 107 -13.47 -4.16 2.67
N GLY A 108 -12.79 -5.27 2.90
CA GLY A 108 -12.24 -6.10 1.83
C GLY A 108 -10.84 -5.61 1.46
N ASN A 109 -10.13 -6.39 0.65
CA ASN A 109 -8.76 -6.07 0.29
C ASN A 109 -8.75 -5.03 -0.84
N ASP A 110 -8.40 -3.80 -0.51
CA ASP A 110 -8.51 -2.61 -1.34
C ASP A 110 -7.17 -2.18 -1.94
N GLN A 111 -7.23 -1.52 -3.08
CA GLN A 111 -6.07 -0.96 -3.78
C GLN A 111 -6.40 0.46 -4.23
N VAL A 112 -5.69 1.44 -3.68
CA VAL A 112 -5.79 2.84 -4.09
C VAL A 112 -4.45 3.27 -4.67
N HIS A 113 -4.46 3.58 -5.97
CA HIS A 113 -3.25 4.02 -6.68
C HIS A 113 -3.41 5.46 -7.21
N ILE A 114 -2.45 6.32 -6.91
CA ILE A 114 -2.38 7.68 -7.44
C ILE A 114 -1.12 7.78 -8.29
N SER A 115 -1.27 8.07 -9.57
CA SER A 115 -0.12 8.24 -10.48
C SER A 115 -0.48 9.05 -11.71
N ASP A 116 0.53 9.60 -12.39
CA ASP A 116 0.37 10.15 -13.75
C ASP A 116 0.04 9.05 -14.79
N GLY A 117 0.20 7.79 -14.37
CA GLY A 117 -0.08 6.57 -15.09
C GLY A 117 0.99 6.17 -16.10
N GLN A 118 2.24 6.56 -15.86
CA GLN A 118 3.41 5.76 -16.20
C GLN A 118 3.49 4.60 -15.18
N GLY A 119 2.86 3.46 -15.47
CA GLY A 119 2.87 2.34 -14.52
C GLY A 119 1.86 1.23 -14.77
N PHE A 120 1.71 0.36 -13.75
CA PHE A 120 1.15 -1.00 -13.73
C PHE A 120 -0.27 -1.19 -14.32
N PHE A 121 -1.03 -0.13 -14.62
CA PHE A 121 -2.46 -0.20 -14.97
C PHE A 121 -2.89 0.51 -16.28
N ALA A 122 -1.96 0.85 -17.17
CA ALA A 122 -2.27 1.56 -18.40
C ALA A 122 -2.94 0.65 -19.48
N SER A 123 -4.28 0.58 -19.54
CA SER A 123 -5.06 0.51 -20.81
C SER A 123 -6.57 0.29 -20.59
N GLN A 124 -7.32 1.32 -20.18
CA GLN A 124 -8.78 1.28 -20.30
C GLN A 124 -9.24 2.03 -21.56
N PRO A 125 -10.02 1.40 -22.46
CA PRO A 125 -10.54 2.07 -23.65
C PRO A 125 -11.37 3.31 -23.31
N GLY A 126 -11.07 4.44 -23.96
CA GLY A 126 -11.80 5.70 -23.79
C GLY A 126 -11.23 6.63 -22.70
N LEU A 127 -10.18 6.21 -21.99
CA LEU A 127 -9.46 7.10 -21.08
C LEU A 127 -8.62 8.12 -21.90
N PRO A 128 -8.47 9.37 -21.45
CA PRO A 128 -7.54 10.33 -22.06
C PRO A 128 -6.13 9.74 -22.16
N THR A 129 -5.30 10.25 -23.08
CA THR A 129 -3.92 9.78 -23.29
C THR A 129 -2.87 10.78 -22.83
N SER A 130 -3.30 11.95 -22.32
CA SER A 130 -2.42 12.97 -21.76
C SER A 130 -2.71 13.08 -20.28
N PHE A 131 -1.65 12.92 -19.49
CA PHE A 131 -1.68 13.00 -18.05
C PHE A 131 -0.60 13.96 -17.58
N GLN A 132 -0.79 14.47 -16.36
CA GLN A 132 0.15 15.34 -15.68
C GLN A 132 0.53 14.69 -14.36
N PRO A 133 1.67 15.07 -13.76
CA PRO A 133 1.94 14.78 -12.36
C PRO A 133 0.72 15.14 -11.50
N VAL A 134 0.37 14.28 -10.55
CA VAL A 134 -0.88 14.44 -9.80
C VAL A 134 -0.70 15.51 -8.74
N LYS A 135 -1.55 16.53 -8.75
CA LYS A 135 -1.48 17.67 -7.82
C LYS A 135 -2.82 17.89 -7.13
N PHE A 136 -2.87 17.62 -5.83
CA PHE A 136 -4.01 17.97 -4.99
C PHE A 136 -3.76 19.29 -4.28
N ALA A 137 -4.71 20.23 -4.39
CA ALA A 137 -4.53 21.58 -3.85
C ALA A 137 -4.64 21.66 -2.31
N LYS A 138 -5.27 20.64 -1.69
CA LYS A 138 -5.55 20.57 -0.25
C LYS A 138 -5.18 19.20 0.28
N ASN A 139 -5.81 18.77 1.38
CA ASN A 139 -5.48 17.54 2.06
C ASN A 139 -5.92 16.32 1.25
N VAL A 140 -5.15 15.24 1.40
CA VAL A 140 -5.52 13.90 0.99
C VAL A 140 -5.68 13.06 2.25
N THR A 141 -6.80 12.37 2.36
CA THR A 141 -7.07 11.43 3.46
C THR A 141 -7.46 10.09 2.86
N VAL A 142 -6.75 9.04 3.24
CA VAL A 142 -6.99 7.67 2.80
C VAL A 142 -7.33 6.85 4.03
N ASN A 143 -8.52 6.27 4.07
CA ASN A 143 -8.93 5.30 5.08
C ASN A 143 -9.18 3.99 4.33
N LEU A 144 -8.30 3.01 4.54
CA LEU A 144 -8.33 1.73 3.84
C LEU A 144 -9.40 0.82 4.44
N GLY A 145 -9.41 0.64 5.77
CA GLY A 145 -10.51 0.03 6.49
C GLY A 145 -10.19 -1.37 6.95
N ASP A 146 -11.14 -2.31 6.87
CA ASP A 146 -10.86 -3.69 7.25
C ASP A 146 -10.38 -4.48 6.03
N GLY A 147 -9.14 -4.94 6.00
CA GLY A 147 -8.66 -5.62 4.80
C GLY A 147 -7.18 -5.96 4.89
N ALA A 148 -6.63 -6.40 3.77
CA ALA A 148 -5.20 -6.33 3.53
C ALA A 148 -5.06 -5.46 2.30
N ASP A 149 -4.67 -4.22 2.53
CA ASP A 149 -4.92 -3.11 1.63
C ASP A 149 -3.62 -2.56 1.06
N THR A 150 -3.73 -1.76 0.02
CA THR A 150 -2.57 -1.11 -0.58
C THR A 150 -2.93 0.32 -0.97
N TYR A 151 -2.18 1.26 -0.42
CA TYR A 151 -2.13 2.63 -0.91
C TYR A 151 -0.78 2.88 -1.58
N ALA A 152 -0.80 3.28 -2.85
CA ALA A 152 0.39 3.65 -3.60
C ALA A 152 0.22 5.05 -4.20
N ALA A 153 1.23 5.90 -4.07
CA ALA A 153 1.28 7.19 -4.73
C ALA A 153 2.65 7.40 -5.39
N ASP A 154 2.64 7.66 -6.70
CA ASP A 154 3.82 7.96 -7.50
C ASP A 154 3.72 9.39 -8.05
N ASP A 155 4.80 10.17 -7.96
CA ASP A 155 4.92 11.52 -8.52
C ASP A 155 3.73 12.43 -8.15
N MET A 156 3.34 12.40 -6.88
CA MET A 156 2.19 13.12 -6.34
C MET A 156 2.63 14.35 -5.54
N THR A 157 2.01 15.49 -5.81
CA THR A 157 2.10 16.68 -4.95
C THR A 157 0.81 16.90 -4.17
N VAL A 158 0.92 17.06 -2.86
CA VAL A 158 -0.19 17.45 -1.96
C VAL A 158 0.09 18.85 -1.42
N GLY A 159 -0.87 19.76 -1.56
CA GLY A 159 -0.75 21.15 -1.08
C GLY A 159 -1.09 21.33 0.40
N GLY A 160 -1.71 20.32 1.02
CA GLY A 160 -2.00 20.25 2.45
C GLY A 160 -1.35 19.02 3.08
N LYS A 161 -2.04 18.42 4.06
CA LYS A 161 -1.61 17.19 4.72
C LYS A 161 -1.96 15.94 3.89
N LEU A 162 -1.08 14.94 3.91
CA LEU A 162 -1.39 13.57 3.50
C LEU A 162 -1.61 12.73 4.77
N LYS A 163 -2.79 12.13 4.92
CA LYS A 163 -3.07 11.14 5.96
C LYS A 163 -3.42 9.80 5.31
N VAL A 164 -2.81 8.73 5.79
CA VAL A 164 -3.13 7.34 5.43
C VAL A 164 -3.43 6.59 6.72
N ASP A 165 -4.56 5.90 6.75
CA ASP A 165 -5.07 5.11 7.86
C ASP A 165 -5.39 3.70 7.32
N GLY A 166 -4.65 2.70 7.78
CA GLY A 166 -4.82 1.28 7.46
C GLY A 166 -6.19 0.77 7.88
N GLY A 167 -6.76 1.33 8.96
CA GLY A 167 -8.05 0.93 9.52
C GLY A 167 -7.92 -0.09 10.65
N SER A 168 -9.02 -0.69 11.07
CA SER A 168 -9.08 -1.49 12.31
C SER A 168 -8.73 -2.98 12.15
N GLY A 169 -8.13 -3.36 11.02
CA GLY A 169 -7.84 -4.74 10.66
C GLY A 169 -6.62 -5.34 11.36
N THR A 170 -6.38 -6.64 11.16
CA THR A 170 -5.07 -7.30 11.32
C THR A 170 -4.50 -7.55 9.92
N GLY A 171 -4.57 -6.52 9.10
CA GLY A 171 -4.34 -6.60 7.67
C GLY A 171 -2.90 -6.95 7.35
N ILE A 172 -2.58 -6.99 6.07
CA ILE A 172 -1.21 -6.64 5.69
C ILE A 172 -1.41 -5.45 4.78
N ASP A 173 -1.17 -4.28 5.33
CA ASP A 173 -1.36 -3.02 4.66
C ASP A 173 -0.03 -2.53 4.11
N ILE A 174 -0.08 -2.06 2.87
CA ILE A 174 1.11 -1.56 2.18
C ILE A 174 0.87 -0.10 1.84
N VAL A 175 1.68 0.78 2.41
CA VAL A 175 1.73 2.20 2.08
C VAL A 175 3.02 2.47 1.33
N ARG A 176 2.90 2.84 0.05
CA ARG A 176 4.05 3.20 -0.80
C ARG A 176 3.94 4.63 -1.31
N LEU A 177 4.95 5.44 -1.03
CA LEU A 177 5.10 6.80 -1.51
C LEU A 177 6.40 6.90 -2.31
N ASP A 178 6.33 7.22 -3.60
CA ASP A 178 7.49 7.32 -4.49
C ASP A 178 7.44 8.67 -5.21
N GLY A 179 8.46 9.52 -5.03
CA GLY A 179 8.47 10.85 -5.65
C GLY A 179 7.37 11.78 -5.12
N VAL A 180 6.96 11.61 -3.86
CA VAL A 180 5.85 12.36 -3.26
C VAL A 180 6.34 13.65 -2.61
N THR A 181 5.71 14.78 -2.92
CA THR A 181 5.94 16.07 -2.26
C THR A 181 4.72 16.50 -1.47
N VAL A 182 4.86 16.76 -0.17
CA VAL A 182 3.79 17.28 0.68
C VAL A 182 4.13 18.68 1.18
N ASN A 183 3.47 19.69 0.60
CA ASN A 183 3.71 21.11 0.86
C ASN A 183 2.83 21.64 2.00
N ALA A 184 2.64 20.88 3.07
CA ALA A 184 1.68 21.22 4.12
C ALA A 184 1.93 22.64 4.68
N VAL A 185 1.09 23.59 4.26
CA VAL A 185 1.12 24.98 4.73
C VAL A 185 -0.06 25.19 5.69
N GLY A 186 0.20 25.14 6.99
CA GLY A 186 -0.87 25.29 7.99
C GLY A 186 -0.45 25.11 9.45
N SER A 187 -1.40 25.40 10.36
CA SER A 187 -1.17 25.56 11.81
C SER A 187 -0.80 24.28 12.56
N SER A 188 -0.97 23.10 11.95
CA SER A 188 -0.64 21.83 12.59
C SER A 188 0.82 21.42 12.42
N GLY A 189 1.55 22.02 11.46
CA GLY A 189 2.93 21.63 11.12
C GLY A 189 3.08 20.24 10.49
N GLN A 190 2.11 19.33 10.67
CA GLN A 190 2.17 17.96 10.15
C GLN A 190 1.91 17.85 8.65
N ALA A 191 2.88 17.31 7.93
CA ALA A 191 2.82 17.02 6.50
C ALA A 191 2.26 15.62 6.22
N LEU A 192 2.83 14.60 6.88
CA LEU A 192 2.47 13.20 6.68
C LEU A 192 2.03 12.58 8.02
N GLU A 193 0.93 11.84 7.97
CA GLU A 193 0.52 10.91 9.03
C GLU A 193 0.22 9.57 8.36
N ILE A 194 0.91 8.52 8.77
CA ILE A 194 0.61 7.13 8.42
C ILE A 194 0.33 6.38 9.71
N ASP A 195 -0.82 5.73 9.77
CA ASP A 195 -1.21 4.84 10.85
C ASP A 195 -1.70 3.53 10.21
N THR A 196 -0.92 2.44 10.26
CA THR A 196 -1.37 1.14 9.71
C THR A 196 -2.10 0.26 10.74
N ASN A 197 -2.16 0.71 12.01
CA ASN A 197 -2.84 0.12 13.15
C ASN A 197 -2.40 -1.29 13.59
N GLY A 198 -2.53 -2.32 12.77
CA GLY A 198 -2.21 -3.68 13.20
C GLY A 198 -2.24 -4.66 12.05
N GLY A 199 -1.35 -5.62 12.09
CA GLY A 199 -0.99 -6.37 10.89
C GLY A 199 0.51 -6.42 10.70
N ASN A 200 0.98 -7.25 9.77
CA ASN A 200 2.41 -7.22 9.41
C ASN A 200 2.56 -6.25 8.23
N ASP A 201 2.67 -4.97 8.52
CA ASP A 201 2.49 -3.90 7.55
C ASP A 201 3.81 -3.43 6.93
N GLN A 202 3.67 -2.65 5.85
CA GLN A 202 4.83 -2.09 5.13
C GLN A 202 4.60 -0.63 4.80
N VAL A 203 5.50 0.22 5.26
CA VAL A 203 5.58 1.64 4.88
C VAL A 203 6.87 1.86 4.10
N LEU A 204 6.74 2.19 2.81
CA LEU A 204 7.84 2.38 1.88
C LEU A 204 7.78 3.81 1.35
N ILE A 205 8.81 4.62 1.62
CA ILE A 205 8.89 6.02 1.22
C ILE A 205 10.20 6.27 0.50
N ASP A 206 10.11 6.49 -0.81
CA ASP A 206 11.27 6.69 -1.68
C ASP A 206 11.20 8.09 -2.33
N PHE A 207 12.34 8.79 -2.37
CA PHE A 207 12.49 10.04 -3.13
C PHE A 207 11.44 11.12 -2.77
N ALA A 208 11.15 11.29 -1.48
CA ALA A 208 10.03 12.11 -1.02
C ALA A 208 10.48 13.40 -0.30
N GLU A 209 9.64 14.44 -0.37
CA GLU A 209 9.89 15.75 0.25
C GLU A 209 8.69 16.16 1.10
N PHE A 210 8.91 16.38 2.40
CA PHE A 210 7.87 16.75 3.36
C PHE A 210 8.17 18.11 3.99
N LYS A 211 7.29 19.09 3.75
CA LYS A 211 7.40 20.44 4.32
C LYS A 211 6.68 20.55 5.67
N GLY A 212 6.99 19.65 6.60
CA GLY A 212 6.30 19.52 7.88
C GLY A 212 6.58 18.18 8.57
N LEU A 213 6.07 18.03 9.79
CA LEU A 213 6.23 16.81 10.60
C LEU A 213 5.77 15.57 9.82
N VAL A 214 6.60 14.53 9.85
CA VAL A 214 6.30 13.19 9.38
C VAL A 214 6.10 12.29 10.59
N ASP A 215 4.93 11.68 10.69
CA ASP A 215 4.56 10.78 11.78
C ASP A 215 4.12 9.44 11.18
N ILE A 216 4.86 8.39 11.49
CA ILE A 216 4.61 7.03 11.02
C ILE A 216 4.40 6.15 12.26
N ASP A 217 3.23 5.53 12.33
CA ASP A 217 2.87 4.55 13.34
C ASP A 217 2.41 3.28 12.61
N THR A 218 3.14 2.18 12.76
CA THR A 218 2.75 0.91 12.12
C THR A 218 1.87 0.04 12.99
N GLY A 219 1.71 0.40 14.26
CA GLY A 219 0.82 -0.33 15.15
C GLY A 219 1.48 -1.52 15.83
N SER A 220 0.81 -2.67 15.83
CA SER A 220 1.37 -3.91 16.40
C SER A 220 1.63 -4.95 15.32
N GLU A 221 2.24 -6.07 15.73
CA GLU A 221 2.73 -7.15 14.87
C GLU A 221 4.00 -6.75 14.11
N ASN A 222 4.49 -7.58 13.18
CA ASN A 222 5.86 -7.44 12.66
C ASN A 222 5.87 -6.56 11.41
N ASP A 223 6.38 -5.35 11.55
CA ASP A 223 6.30 -4.31 10.53
C ASP A 223 7.62 -4.02 9.82
N LEU A 224 7.49 -3.38 8.66
CA LEU A 224 8.62 -2.81 7.92
C LEU A 224 8.37 -1.32 7.65
N VAL A 225 9.28 -0.48 8.11
CA VAL A 225 9.38 0.92 7.71
C VAL A 225 10.67 1.12 6.92
N HIS A 226 10.56 1.59 5.68
CA HIS A 226 11.68 1.87 4.78
C HIS A 226 11.57 3.30 4.26
N LEU A 227 12.60 4.11 4.53
CA LEU A 227 12.75 5.46 3.99
C LEU A 227 14.07 5.54 3.22
N PHE A 228 14.01 5.94 1.95
CA PHE A 228 15.16 6.10 1.07
C PHE A 228 15.12 7.44 0.34
N PHE A 229 16.17 8.25 0.48
CA PHE A 229 16.21 9.59 -0.14
C PHE A 229 14.99 10.45 0.21
N ALA A 230 14.72 10.66 1.49
CA ALA A 230 13.65 11.55 1.94
C ALA A 230 14.20 12.82 2.62
N GLU A 231 13.56 13.95 2.32
CA GLU A 231 13.88 15.26 2.90
C GLU A 231 12.70 15.75 3.75
N ILE A 232 12.94 15.98 5.04
CA ILE A 232 11.97 16.54 5.99
C ILE A 232 12.42 17.98 6.29
N GLU A 233 11.69 18.95 5.76
CA GLU A 233 12.08 20.37 5.77
C GLU A 233 11.38 21.19 6.87
N ASN A 234 11.68 22.50 6.89
CA ASN A 234 11.02 23.53 7.71
C ASN A 234 11.19 23.38 9.23
N ASN A 235 12.33 22.85 9.68
CA ASN A 235 12.57 22.52 11.08
C ASN A 235 11.44 21.63 11.60
N SER A 236 11.29 20.48 10.94
CA SER A 236 10.27 19.51 11.31
C SER A 236 10.91 18.16 11.55
N ASP A 237 10.21 17.39 12.37
CA ASP A 237 10.70 16.12 12.86
C ASP A 237 10.29 14.97 11.95
N LEU A 238 11.06 13.90 12.02
CA LEU A 238 10.66 12.57 11.58
C LEU A 238 10.43 11.70 12.82
N ILE A 239 9.23 11.18 12.94
CA ILE A 239 8.82 10.31 14.05
C ILE A 239 8.36 8.97 13.48
N ILE A 240 8.96 7.89 13.96
CA ILE A 240 8.63 6.50 13.60
C ILE A 240 8.34 5.71 14.87
N ARG A 241 7.20 5.01 14.91
CA ARG A 241 6.81 4.09 15.97
C ARG A 241 6.32 2.77 15.40
N THR A 242 6.83 1.65 15.89
CA THR A 242 6.38 0.30 15.49
C THR A 242 5.73 -0.50 16.62
N GLN A 243 5.65 0.10 17.81
CA GLN A 243 5.01 -0.40 19.05
C GLN A 243 5.36 -1.81 19.52
N ALA A 244 4.81 -2.88 18.96
CA ALA A 244 5.02 -4.23 19.50
C ALA A 244 5.03 -5.27 18.38
N GLY A 245 6.13 -5.98 18.22
CA GLY A 245 6.41 -6.81 17.06
C GLY A 245 7.89 -7.11 16.98
N ASP A 246 8.31 -8.07 16.14
CA ASP A 246 9.71 -8.11 15.71
C ASP A 246 9.83 -7.24 14.45
N ASP A 247 10.13 -5.95 14.65
CA ASP A 247 10.00 -4.92 13.62
C ASP A 247 11.31 -4.63 12.89
N LYS A 248 11.18 -4.02 11.72
CA LYS A 248 12.32 -3.53 10.94
C LYS A 248 12.15 -2.09 10.51
N VAL A 249 13.10 -1.23 10.91
CA VAL A 249 13.21 0.15 10.44
C VAL A 249 14.49 0.33 9.64
N GLU A 250 14.35 0.83 8.42
CA GLU A 250 15.41 1.03 7.44
C GLU A 250 15.42 2.50 7.00
N LEU A 251 16.47 3.22 7.37
CA LEU A 251 16.67 4.65 7.09
C LEU A 251 17.94 4.82 6.27
N PHE A 252 17.80 5.36 5.06
CA PHE A 252 18.89 5.49 4.11
C PHE A 252 18.86 6.84 3.41
N ASP A 253 19.98 7.57 3.43
CA ASP A 253 20.15 8.83 2.72
C ASP A 253 19.06 9.86 3.12
N LEU A 254 18.93 10.15 4.42
CA LEU A 254 17.89 11.04 4.95
C LEU A 254 18.44 12.39 5.40
N LEU A 255 17.68 13.45 5.14
CA LEU A 255 17.93 14.79 5.67
C LEU A 255 16.71 15.29 6.44
N ILE A 256 16.89 15.56 7.73
CA ILE A 256 15.84 15.93 8.68
C ILE A 256 16.20 17.29 9.27
N ALA A 257 15.30 18.27 9.11
CA ALA A 257 15.60 19.66 9.46
C ALA A 257 15.55 19.96 10.97
N ASP A 258 15.04 19.05 11.79
CA ASP A 258 15.05 19.17 13.26
C ASP A 258 15.45 17.81 13.85
N ASP A 259 14.49 17.04 14.39
CA ASP A 259 14.77 15.81 15.13
C ASP A 259 14.36 14.53 14.38
N LEU A 260 15.13 13.47 14.60
CA LEU A 260 14.74 12.09 14.33
C LEU A 260 14.38 11.38 15.63
N LEU A 261 13.19 10.81 15.70
CA LEU A 261 12.80 9.87 16.75
C LEU A 261 12.37 8.53 16.15
N VAL A 262 13.01 7.45 16.62
CA VAL A 262 12.62 6.06 16.32
C VAL A 262 12.32 5.34 17.64
N ASP A 263 11.10 4.83 17.78
CA ASP A 263 10.67 3.97 18.89
C ASP A 263 10.20 2.62 18.34
N ALA A 264 11.07 1.61 18.42
CA ALA A 264 10.76 0.25 17.96
C ALA A 264 9.84 -0.50 18.94
N GLY A 265 9.73 -0.02 20.17
CA GLY A 265 8.73 -0.49 21.13
C GLY A 265 9.04 -1.85 21.76
N GLY A 266 8.62 -2.98 21.20
CA GLY A 266 8.77 -4.26 21.90
C GLY A 266 8.68 -5.49 21.02
N GLY A 267 9.83 -6.11 20.82
CA GLY A 267 10.05 -7.45 20.32
C GLY A 267 11.53 -7.60 20.05
N ASN A 268 11.96 -8.37 19.06
CA ASN A 268 13.37 -8.39 18.67
C ASN A 268 13.53 -7.56 17.41
N ASP A 269 13.81 -6.28 17.61
CA ASP A 269 13.72 -5.27 16.59
C ASP A 269 15.05 -5.08 15.85
N THR A 270 14.96 -4.62 14.61
CA THR A 270 16.14 -4.26 13.81
C THR A 270 15.99 -2.85 13.26
N VAL A 271 16.87 -1.95 13.69
CA VAL A 271 16.99 -0.60 13.14
C VAL A 271 18.30 -0.49 12.36
N ILE A 272 18.21 -0.06 11.11
CA ILE A 272 19.35 0.20 10.23
C ILE A 272 19.28 1.66 9.80
N ALA A 273 20.28 2.46 10.19
CA ALA A 273 20.37 3.87 9.85
C ALA A 273 21.70 4.17 9.16
N VAL A 274 21.63 4.56 7.90
CA VAL A 274 22.79 4.74 7.01
C VAL A 274 22.68 6.09 6.33
N GLU A 275 23.70 6.94 6.51
CA GLU A 275 23.76 8.28 5.92
C GLU A 275 22.52 9.11 6.29
N VAL A 276 22.31 9.30 7.60
CA VAL A 276 21.16 10.04 8.17
C VAL A 276 21.66 11.30 8.87
N GLU A 277 21.19 12.46 8.40
CA GLU A 277 21.50 13.77 8.97
C GLU A 277 20.24 14.40 9.59
N ALA A 278 20.25 14.62 10.91
CA ALA A 278 19.29 15.46 11.62
C ALA A 278 20.00 16.74 12.09
N LEU A 279 19.35 17.89 12.04
CA LEU A 279 20.03 19.16 12.39
C LEU A 279 20.17 19.38 13.90
N ASP A 280 19.33 18.77 14.73
CA ASP A 280 19.41 18.86 16.19
C ASP A 280 19.63 17.48 16.83
N GLU A 281 18.60 16.65 16.98
CA GLU A 281 18.69 15.37 17.70
C GLU A 281 18.41 14.13 16.84
N ILE A 282 19.12 13.03 17.12
CA ILE A 282 18.73 11.67 16.76
C ILE A 282 18.51 10.87 18.04
N ASP A 283 17.28 10.44 18.27
CA ASP A 283 16.91 9.52 19.35
C ASP A 283 16.42 8.20 18.74
N ILE A 284 17.12 7.10 19.06
CA ILE A 284 16.74 5.75 18.65
C ILE A 284 16.58 4.89 19.91
N ASN A 285 15.33 4.50 20.19
CA ASN A 285 14.97 3.60 21.28
C ASN A 285 14.47 2.26 20.73
N LEU A 286 15.17 1.18 21.07
CA LEU A 286 14.84 -0.18 20.64
C LEU A 286 13.81 -0.86 21.56
N GLY A 287 13.59 -0.34 22.77
CA GLY A 287 12.50 -0.80 23.61
C GLY A 287 12.75 -2.14 24.33
N LEU A 288 11.83 -3.10 24.25
CA LEU A 288 11.92 -4.38 24.98
C LEU A 288 12.23 -5.56 24.05
N GLY A 289 13.42 -6.14 24.15
CA GLY A 289 13.69 -7.49 23.67
C GLY A 289 15.17 -7.75 23.41
N ASN A 290 15.52 -8.35 22.28
CA ASN A 290 16.95 -8.53 21.94
C ASN A 290 17.19 -7.91 20.59
N ASP A 291 17.61 -6.66 20.61
CA ASP A 291 17.50 -5.79 19.46
C ASP A 291 18.83 -5.63 18.74
N LEU A 292 18.76 -5.23 17.47
CA LEU A 292 19.91 -4.93 16.64
C LEU A 292 19.80 -3.51 16.09
N LEU A 293 20.75 -2.67 16.44
CA LEU A 293 20.96 -1.37 15.81
C LEU A 293 22.22 -1.42 14.94
N GLN A 294 22.06 -1.12 13.65
CA GLN A 294 23.17 -0.96 12.71
C GLN A 294 23.23 0.50 12.27
N ILE A 295 24.39 1.15 12.43
CA ILE A 295 24.58 2.56 12.08
C ILE A 295 25.77 2.76 11.15
N PHE A 296 25.64 3.72 10.26
CA PHE A 296 26.72 4.22 9.41
C PHE A 296 26.47 5.69 9.09
N GLU A 297 27.40 6.58 9.44
CA GLU A 297 27.31 8.01 9.12
C GLU A 297 25.98 8.68 9.58
N LEU A 298 25.76 8.68 10.90
CA LEU A 298 24.77 9.50 11.59
C LEU A 298 25.36 10.86 11.93
N ILE A 299 24.64 11.92 11.62
CA ILE A 299 25.07 13.29 11.84
C ILE A 299 23.94 14.03 12.56
N ALA A 300 24.20 14.47 13.80
CA ALA A 300 23.33 15.36 14.55
C ALA A 300 24.11 16.15 15.59
N ALA A 301 23.48 17.14 16.23
CA ALA A 301 24.08 17.85 17.36
C ALA A 301 24.08 16.98 18.62
N ASP A 302 23.03 16.16 18.78
CA ASP A 302 22.88 15.17 19.83
C ASP A 302 22.42 13.83 19.25
N VAL A 303 23.01 12.72 19.72
CA VAL A 303 22.61 11.37 19.32
C VAL A 303 22.50 10.50 20.57
N GLU A 304 21.28 10.08 20.88
CA GLU A 304 20.93 9.15 21.95
C GLU A 304 20.52 7.79 21.35
N LEU A 305 21.25 6.73 21.73
CA LEU A 305 20.98 5.36 21.30
C LEU A 305 20.67 4.50 22.53
N ASN A 306 19.45 3.99 22.62
CA ASN A 306 18.97 3.23 23.77
C ASN A 306 18.53 1.83 23.35
N GLY A 307 19.25 0.81 23.81
CA GLY A 307 18.86 -0.59 23.59
C GLY A 307 17.63 -1.01 24.42
N GLY A 308 17.29 -0.25 25.45
CA GLY A 308 16.17 -0.55 26.34
C GLY A 308 16.41 -1.82 27.17
N GLY A 309 15.43 -2.71 27.22
CA GLY A 309 15.41 -3.87 28.08
C GLY A 309 15.63 -5.19 27.36
N GLY A 310 16.87 -5.69 27.39
CA GLY A 310 17.16 -7.10 27.19
C GLY A 310 18.62 -7.34 26.80
N THR A 311 18.89 -7.99 25.66
CA THR A 311 20.27 -8.22 25.19
C THR A 311 20.45 -7.63 23.81
N ASP A 312 20.94 -6.39 23.79
CA ASP A 312 20.90 -5.54 22.60
C ASP A 312 22.30 -5.38 21.99
N LYS A 313 22.33 -5.27 20.67
CA LYS A 313 23.56 -5.18 19.89
C LYS A 313 23.62 -3.90 19.06
N LEU A 314 24.77 -3.23 19.09
CA LEU A 314 25.09 -2.11 18.21
C LEU A 314 26.23 -2.52 17.26
N GLU A 315 25.99 -2.37 15.97
CA GLU A 315 27.01 -2.47 14.94
C GLU A 315 27.24 -1.08 14.32
N ASP A 316 28.40 -0.49 14.61
CA ASP A 316 28.84 0.75 13.98
C ASP A 316 29.77 0.42 12.82
N ALA A 317 29.31 0.64 11.59
CA ALA A 317 30.09 0.37 10.38
C ALA A 317 31.09 1.51 10.03
N GLY A 318 31.20 2.52 10.90
CA GLY A 318 32.05 3.69 10.73
C GLY A 318 31.30 4.90 10.17
N GLY A 319 32.05 5.94 9.82
CA GLY A 319 31.49 7.22 9.36
C GLY A 319 30.99 8.13 10.50
N ASN A 320 30.69 7.56 11.66
CA ASN A 320 30.30 8.29 12.87
C ASN A 320 31.53 8.89 13.57
N SER A 321 31.51 10.19 13.92
CA SER A 321 32.53 10.76 14.81
C SER A 321 32.20 10.40 16.26
N PRO A 322 33.20 10.12 17.12
CA PRO A 322 32.96 9.96 18.56
C PRO A 322 32.37 11.20 19.26
N LEU A 323 32.36 12.35 18.58
CA LEU A 323 31.70 13.57 19.07
C LEU A 323 30.23 13.64 18.68
N ASP A 324 29.78 12.82 17.74
CA ASP A 324 28.42 12.83 17.22
C ASP A 324 27.52 11.95 18.12
N ILE A 325 28.07 10.91 18.76
CA ILE A 325 27.34 10.07 19.73
C ILE A 325 27.49 10.61 21.16
N SER A 326 26.41 11.15 21.72
CA SER A 326 26.43 11.76 23.06
C SER A 326 26.24 10.73 24.17
N SER A 327 25.44 9.69 23.93
CA SER A 327 25.15 8.65 24.89
C SER A 327 24.77 7.32 24.22
N ILE A 328 25.15 6.23 24.89
CA ILE A 328 24.79 4.86 24.53
C ILE A 328 24.38 4.18 25.84
N GLU A 329 23.13 3.75 25.94
CA GLU A 329 22.61 3.01 27.10
C GLU A 329 22.28 1.55 26.73
N THR A 330 22.51 0.64 27.69
CA THR A 330 22.12 -0.79 27.68
C THR A 330 22.59 -1.70 26.53
N ILE A 331 23.40 -1.20 25.60
CA ILE A 331 23.97 -1.96 24.47
C ILE A 331 25.21 -2.78 24.91
N LEU A 332 25.21 -4.10 24.63
CA LEU A 332 26.17 -5.07 25.19
C LEU A 332 27.41 -5.34 24.34
N ASP A 333 27.44 -4.91 23.08
CA ASP A 333 28.60 -5.10 22.20
C ASP A 333 28.64 -3.96 21.19
N VAL A 334 29.75 -3.21 21.18
CA VAL A 334 30.08 -2.21 20.17
C VAL A 334 31.26 -2.77 19.39
N SER A 335 31.00 -3.34 18.23
CA SER A 335 32.07 -3.76 17.32
C SER A 335 32.40 -2.61 16.36
N GLU A 336 33.55 -1.97 16.57
CA GLU A 336 34.20 -1.04 15.61
C GLU A 336 34.80 -1.78 14.40
#